data_AF-A0A0P7CJR9-F1
#
_entry.id   AF-A0A0P7CJR9-F1
#
_cell.length_a   1.000
_cell.length_b   1.000
_cell.length_c   1.000
_cell.angle_alpha   90.00
_cell.angle_beta   90.00
_cell.angle_gamma   90.00
#
_symmetry.space_group_name_H-M   'P 1'
#
loop_
_entity.id
_entity.type
_entity.pdbx_description
1 polymer ?
#
loop_
_entity_poly.entity_id
_entity_poly.type
_entity_poly.pdbx_seq_one_letter_code
_entity_poly.pdbx_strand_id
1 'polypeptide(L)'
;MSPVSRGRKPKKSRKRPAGRPGSGQRSGAGGQRADPDWPTVLAHLRSRLRRGEEPTWFQPAIEEILDDAGVVLSADGPRALEETTSTMLGRQLRLAVRDELGGKFDWWLLEVIAALAEHARGELEAGSDGWEAPWRLLYGIASVAVPPLAFGATSALRSLVPHLLGVAPELSWLDALLEIAATGEVWKMRDAYGTRLAVIAGFTYPGGLDPSVFLFDIDACGVVTIANAGVHDDVAQAAAAWRRYAGEPAAGTEPWPVTTADDLVCLVQADQDEMEVDGDESDSALDNWFRALRRGIDVADAWKRRGTPLPAWKSLYGDADPEPTVAAFTTWYTARHGEPPDVEAADLLAGEWLDGCLPEARHGASPHRVRYFREVMGDWTTDPVTADAKSLFPDWIRWNCEQAGVSDRLTAMSVAAAEAQSVQFHQDGSACAP
;
A
#
# COMPACT_ATOMS: atom_id res chain seq x y z
N MET A 1 6.75 -46.78 25.83
CA MET A 1 6.58 -45.47 26.48
C MET A 1 6.23 -44.48 25.38
N SER A 2 5.02 -43.95 25.40
CA SER A 2 4.52 -43.02 24.37
C SER A 2 4.99 -41.59 24.64
N PRO A 3 5.29 -40.77 23.62
CA PRO A 3 5.66 -39.38 23.83
C PRO A 3 4.43 -38.58 24.25
N VAL A 4 4.57 -37.80 25.32
CA VAL A 4 3.56 -36.88 25.80
C VAL A 4 3.57 -35.65 24.90
N SER A 5 2.54 -35.50 24.06
CA SER A 5 2.32 -34.26 23.31
C SER A 5 2.05 -33.13 24.30
N ARG A 6 3.00 -32.20 24.44
CA ARG A 6 2.75 -30.97 25.19
C ARG A 6 1.88 -30.06 24.33
N GLY A 7 0.63 -29.90 24.76
CA GLY A 7 -0.38 -29.11 24.06
C GLY A 7 0.07 -27.67 23.85
N ARG A 8 0.10 -27.28 22.58
CA ARG A 8 0.14 -25.89 22.11
C ARG A 8 -1.01 -25.14 22.81
N LYS A 9 -0.70 -24.11 23.61
CA LYS A 9 -1.73 -23.16 24.03
C LYS A 9 -2.20 -22.42 22.77
N PRO A 10 -3.50 -22.39 22.46
CA PRO A 10 -3.98 -21.60 21.34
C PRO A 10 -3.60 -20.13 21.59
N LYS A 11 -2.84 -19.55 20.64
CA LYS A 11 -2.57 -18.11 20.58
C LYS A 11 -3.95 -17.45 20.63
N LYS A 12 -4.21 -16.61 21.64
CA LYS A 12 -5.46 -15.85 21.71
C LYS A 12 -5.57 -15.11 20.39
N SER A 13 -6.55 -15.47 19.56
CA SER A 13 -6.88 -14.67 18.38
C SER A 13 -7.19 -13.28 18.90
N ARG A 14 -6.33 -12.31 18.60
CA ARG A 14 -6.70 -10.90 18.73
C ARG A 14 -7.96 -10.76 17.87
N LYS A 15 -9.11 -10.54 18.51
CA LYS A 15 -10.37 -10.31 17.80
C LYS A 15 -10.18 -9.00 17.04
N ARG A 16 -9.87 -9.11 15.74
CA ARG A 16 -9.80 -7.97 14.82
C ARG A 16 -11.19 -7.33 14.74
N PRO A 17 -11.30 -5.98 14.75
CA PRO A 17 -12.50 -5.30 14.32
C PRO A 17 -12.81 -5.72 12.87
N ALA A 18 -14.08 -5.72 12.48
CA ALA A 18 -14.45 -6.00 11.09
C ALA A 18 -13.75 -4.99 10.16
N GLY A 19 -12.97 -5.47 9.18
CA GLY A 19 -12.29 -4.65 8.16
C GLY A 19 -13.25 -3.73 7.39
N ARG A 20 -12.70 -2.74 6.66
CA ARG A 20 -13.51 -1.71 5.96
C ARG A 20 -14.56 -2.40 5.07
N PRO A 21 -15.76 -1.84 4.93
CA PRO A 21 -16.70 -2.29 3.90
C PRO A 21 -16.19 -1.77 2.56
N GLY A 22 -15.20 -2.46 1.99
CA GLY A 22 -14.55 -2.06 0.73
C GLY A 22 -13.72 -3.17 0.09
N SER A 23 -12.92 -3.92 0.85
CA SER A 23 -11.88 -4.79 0.27
C SER A 23 -12.20 -6.30 0.25
N GLY A 24 -13.03 -6.81 1.18
CA GLY A 24 -13.01 -8.26 1.47
C GLY A 24 -14.32 -9.05 1.41
N GLN A 25 -15.48 -8.45 1.15
CA GLN A 25 -16.76 -9.20 1.10
C GLN A 25 -17.26 -9.45 -0.32
N ARG A 26 -16.57 -10.33 -1.04
CA ARG A 26 -17.10 -11.02 -2.23
C ARG A 26 -16.91 -12.53 -2.08
N SER A 27 -17.94 -13.14 -1.48
CA SER A 27 -18.22 -14.57 -1.53
C SER A 27 -18.10 -15.10 -2.95
N GLY A 28 -17.53 -16.30 -3.07
CA GLY A 28 -17.14 -16.91 -4.34
C GLY A 28 -18.26 -17.15 -5.38
N ALA A 29 -17.77 -17.56 -6.55
CA ALA A 29 -18.46 -18.21 -7.66
C ALA A 29 -19.71 -17.50 -8.25
N GLY A 30 -19.52 -16.87 -9.42
CA GLY A 30 -20.43 -17.07 -10.55
C GLY A 30 -21.66 -16.16 -10.70
N GLY A 31 -21.79 -15.06 -9.96
CA GLY A 31 -22.89 -14.11 -10.16
C GLY A 31 -22.44 -12.75 -10.70
N GLN A 32 -23.04 -12.27 -11.79
CA GLN A 32 -23.03 -10.84 -12.16
C GLN A 32 -23.59 -10.05 -10.96
N ARG A 33 -22.70 -9.38 -10.21
CA ARG A 33 -23.10 -8.51 -9.09
C ARG A 33 -23.55 -7.17 -9.66
N ALA A 34 -24.74 -6.72 -9.26
CA ALA A 34 -25.15 -5.33 -9.40
C ALA A 34 -24.11 -4.40 -8.76
N ASP A 35 -24.00 -3.18 -9.29
CA ASP A 35 -23.12 -2.16 -8.72
C ASP A 35 -23.45 -1.90 -7.24
N PRO A 36 -22.44 -1.63 -6.39
CA PRO A 36 -22.68 -1.34 -4.98
C PRO A 36 -23.61 -0.14 -4.80
N ASP A 37 -24.54 -0.24 -3.86
CA ASP A 37 -25.33 0.90 -3.42
C ASP A 37 -24.45 1.84 -2.57
N TRP A 38 -23.69 2.69 -3.26
CA TRP A 38 -22.73 3.62 -2.66
C TRP A 38 -23.32 4.52 -1.57
N PRO A 39 -24.56 5.05 -1.68
CA PRO A 39 -25.24 5.70 -0.57
C PRO A 39 -25.23 4.89 0.73
N THR A 40 -25.60 3.61 0.67
CA THR A 40 -25.63 2.72 1.83
C THR A 40 -24.22 2.41 2.35
N VAL A 41 -23.26 2.20 1.44
CA VAL A 41 -21.85 1.96 1.81
C VAL A 41 -21.25 3.19 2.51
N LEU A 42 -21.48 4.39 1.98
CA LEU A 42 -21.01 5.65 2.56
C LEU A 42 -21.66 5.92 3.92
N ALA A 43 -22.97 5.68 4.05
CA ALA A 43 -23.66 5.80 5.34
C ALA A 43 -23.07 4.83 6.39
N HIS A 44 -22.78 3.59 5.98
CA HIS A 44 -22.15 2.62 6.86
C HIS A 44 -20.72 3.03 7.23
N LEU A 45 -19.92 3.51 6.26
CA LEU A 45 -18.57 4.02 6.47
C LEU A 45 -18.58 5.16 7.50
N ARG A 46 -19.43 6.18 7.30
CA ARG A 46 -19.63 7.28 8.27
C ARG A 46 -19.97 6.77 9.66
N SER A 47 -20.90 5.81 9.75
CA SER A 47 -21.33 5.26 11.04
C SER A 47 -20.26 4.45 11.78
N ARG A 48 -19.28 3.89 11.04
CA ARG A 48 -18.14 3.19 11.62
C ARG A 48 -17.04 4.14 12.03
N LEU A 49 -16.70 5.07 11.15
CA LEU A 49 -15.59 5.99 11.33
C LEU A 49 -15.84 6.99 12.45
N ARG A 50 -17.06 7.54 12.55
CA ARG A 50 -17.48 8.48 13.60
C ARG A 50 -17.74 7.81 14.96
N ARG A 51 -17.12 6.67 15.24
CA ARG A 51 -17.14 6.04 16.57
C ARG A 51 -15.96 6.55 17.38
N GLY A 52 -16.25 7.36 18.39
CA GLY A 52 -15.26 7.94 19.29
C GLY A 52 -15.16 9.45 19.13
N GLU A 53 -14.23 10.05 19.87
CA GLU A 53 -13.92 11.47 19.78
C GLU A 53 -13.19 11.79 18.47
N GLU A 54 -13.50 12.96 17.90
CA GLU A 54 -12.81 13.48 16.73
C GLU A 54 -11.36 13.81 17.09
N PRO A 55 -10.37 13.37 16.29
CA PRO A 55 -8.98 13.73 16.53
C PRO A 55 -8.76 15.24 16.48
N THR A 56 -7.97 15.77 17.42
CA THR A 56 -7.75 17.22 17.58
C THR A 56 -7.10 17.90 16.38
N TRP A 57 -6.49 17.14 15.47
CA TRP A 57 -5.86 17.66 14.26
C TRP A 57 -6.81 17.87 13.08
N PHE A 58 -8.02 17.31 13.14
CA PHE A 58 -8.96 17.38 12.01
C PHE A 58 -9.29 18.82 11.66
N GLN A 59 -9.76 19.59 12.63
CA GLN A 59 -10.22 20.95 12.39
C GLN A 59 -9.10 21.87 11.89
N PRO A 60 -7.90 21.94 12.51
CA PRO A 60 -6.79 22.72 11.95
C PRO A 60 -6.39 22.31 10.54
N ALA A 61 -6.38 21.01 10.24
CA ALA A 61 -6.05 20.51 8.90
C ALA A 61 -7.11 20.85 7.85
N ILE A 62 -8.39 20.86 8.22
CA ILE A 62 -9.50 21.29 7.34
C ILE A 62 -9.39 22.80 7.05
N GLU A 63 -9.12 23.61 8.07
CA GLU A 63 -8.91 25.06 7.92
C GLU A 63 -7.77 25.36 6.96
N GLU A 64 -6.61 24.71 7.14
CA GLU A 64 -5.46 24.88 6.23
C GLU A 64 -5.80 24.44 4.78
N ILE A 65 -6.57 23.37 4.57
CA ILE A 65 -7.01 22.95 3.23
C ILE A 65 -7.91 24.01 2.58
N LEU A 66 -8.81 24.63 3.34
CA LEU A 66 -9.67 25.69 2.84
C LEU A 66 -8.88 26.95 2.50
N ASP A 67 -7.96 27.36 3.38
CA ASP A 67 -7.11 28.53 3.19
C ASP A 67 -6.19 28.37 1.96
N ASP A 68 -5.65 27.17 1.75
CA ASP A 68 -4.76 26.85 0.61
C ASP A 68 -5.51 26.40 -0.66
N ALA A 69 -6.85 26.30 -0.63
CA ALA A 69 -7.64 25.79 -1.76
C ALA A 69 -7.35 26.55 -3.06
N GLY A 70 -6.99 27.84 -2.99
CA GLY A 70 -6.66 28.66 -4.15
C GLY A 70 -5.55 28.11 -5.05
N VAL A 71 -4.66 27.26 -4.54
CA VAL A 71 -3.57 26.65 -5.33
C VAL A 71 -4.10 25.83 -6.52
N VAL A 72 -5.26 25.17 -6.37
CA VAL A 72 -5.86 24.34 -7.42
C VAL A 72 -6.36 25.14 -8.63
N LEU A 73 -6.52 26.46 -8.50
CA LEU A 73 -6.94 27.32 -9.60
C LEU A 73 -5.86 27.43 -10.68
N SER A 74 -4.60 27.16 -10.34
CA SER A 74 -3.48 27.12 -11.29
C SER A 74 -3.45 25.88 -12.17
N ALA A 75 -4.24 24.83 -11.83
CA ALA A 75 -4.33 23.63 -12.64
C ALA A 75 -5.03 23.92 -13.98
N ASP A 76 -4.35 23.57 -15.07
CA ASP A 76 -4.79 23.76 -16.45
C ASP A 76 -5.29 22.48 -17.13
N GLY A 77 -5.31 21.36 -16.39
CA GLY A 77 -5.80 20.09 -16.88
C GLY A 77 -5.97 19.02 -15.79
N PRO A 78 -6.49 17.85 -16.17
CA PRO A 78 -6.88 16.80 -15.23
C PRO A 78 -5.74 16.36 -14.31
N ARG A 79 -4.58 16.03 -14.89
CA ARG A 79 -3.41 15.55 -14.14
C ARG A 79 -2.83 16.59 -13.20
N ALA A 80 -2.78 17.86 -13.60
CA ALA A 80 -2.32 18.95 -12.73
C ALA A 80 -3.24 19.11 -11.51
N LEU A 81 -4.55 18.97 -11.69
CA LEU A 81 -5.52 19.03 -10.60
C LEU A 81 -5.39 17.82 -9.66
N GLU A 82 -5.25 16.59 -10.20
CA GLU A 82 -5.02 15.40 -9.37
C GLU A 82 -3.75 15.51 -8.54
N GLU A 83 -2.65 15.98 -9.15
CA GLU A 83 -1.37 16.13 -8.48
C GLU A 83 -1.45 17.16 -7.35
N THR A 84 -1.96 18.36 -7.66
CA THR A 84 -2.15 19.41 -6.65
C THR A 84 -3.03 18.92 -5.49
N THR A 85 -4.14 18.25 -5.80
CA THR A 85 -5.03 17.68 -4.78
C THR A 85 -4.31 16.68 -3.89
N SER A 86 -3.55 15.77 -4.49
CA SER A 86 -2.84 14.71 -3.77
C SER A 86 -1.76 15.28 -2.87
N THR A 87 -0.97 16.24 -3.34
CA THR A 87 0.04 16.94 -2.53
C THR A 87 -0.58 17.72 -1.37
N MET A 88 -1.72 18.38 -1.59
CA MET A 88 -2.43 19.12 -0.53
C MET A 88 -2.93 18.18 0.57
N LEU A 89 -3.58 17.08 0.19
CA LEU A 89 -4.06 16.08 1.16
C LEU A 89 -2.89 15.42 1.89
N GLY A 90 -1.86 14.98 1.16
CA GLY A 90 -0.68 14.33 1.73
C GLY A 90 0.11 15.20 2.70
N ARG A 91 0.17 16.52 2.46
CA ARG A 91 0.77 17.47 3.40
C ARG A 91 0.13 17.40 4.78
N GLN A 92 -1.20 17.32 4.84
CA GLN A 92 -1.92 17.20 6.11
C GLN A 92 -1.70 15.83 6.76
N LEU A 93 -1.66 14.77 5.96
CA LEU A 93 -1.36 13.43 6.46
C LEU A 93 0.04 13.39 7.08
N ARG A 94 1.07 13.92 6.42
CA ARG A 94 2.44 14.03 6.97
C ARG A 94 2.50 14.70 8.33
N LEU A 95 1.78 15.80 8.50
CA LEU A 95 1.73 16.52 9.77
C LEU A 95 1.06 15.65 10.85
N ALA A 96 -0.07 15.02 10.52
CA ALA A 96 -0.78 14.15 11.44
C ALA A 96 0.05 12.91 11.86
N VAL A 97 0.77 12.30 10.90
CA VAL A 97 1.68 11.17 11.15
C VAL A 97 2.83 11.58 12.07
N ARG A 98 3.52 12.68 11.74
CA ARG A 98 4.67 13.17 12.51
C ARG A 98 4.33 13.49 13.97
N ASP A 99 3.12 13.98 14.20
CA ASP A 99 2.64 14.35 15.53
C ASP A 99 1.96 13.17 16.27
N GLU A 100 2.05 11.94 15.72
CA GLU A 100 1.46 10.69 16.24
C GLU A 100 -0.06 10.76 16.45
N LEU A 101 -0.76 11.57 15.64
CA LEU A 101 -2.18 11.90 15.84
C LEU A 101 -3.17 10.88 15.23
N GLY A 102 -2.66 9.75 14.73
CA GLY A 102 -3.39 8.54 14.36
C GLY A 102 -4.02 8.50 12.95
N GLY A 103 -4.19 7.28 12.41
CA GLY A 103 -4.55 6.97 11.01
C GLY A 103 -6.04 6.98 10.63
N LYS A 104 -6.84 7.98 11.05
CA LYS A 104 -8.28 8.08 10.68
C LYS A 104 -8.52 8.87 9.38
N PHE A 105 -7.69 8.67 8.36
CA PHE A 105 -7.64 9.52 7.16
C PHE A 105 -8.93 9.51 6.33
N ASP A 106 -9.60 8.37 6.20
CA ASP A 106 -10.91 8.31 5.52
C ASP A 106 -11.98 9.15 6.22
N TRP A 107 -11.94 9.21 7.56
CA TRP A 107 -12.88 10.04 8.30
C TRP A 107 -12.56 11.51 8.04
N TRP A 108 -11.30 11.88 8.21
CA TRP A 108 -10.85 13.24 7.94
C TRP A 108 -11.24 13.71 6.54
N LEU A 109 -11.01 12.89 5.50
CA LEU A 109 -11.37 13.25 4.13
C LEU A 109 -12.88 13.46 3.94
N LEU A 110 -13.74 12.75 4.67
CA LEU A 110 -15.19 12.99 4.66
C LEU A 110 -15.56 14.35 5.25
N GLU A 111 -14.87 14.78 6.32
CA GLU A 111 -15.08 16.11 6.90
C GLU A 111 -14.55 17.21 5.97
N VAL A 112 -13.40 17.00 5.30
CA VAL A 112 -12.89 17.91 4.25
C VAL A 112 -13.90 18.07 3.12
N ILE A 113 -14.47 16.98 2.60
CA ILE A 113 -15.50 17.03 1.55
C ILE A 113 -16.71 17.85 2.00
N ALA A 114 -17.16 17.70 3.25
CA ALA A 114 -18.28 18.44 3.79
C ALA A 114 -17.96 19.94 3.89
N ALA A 115 -16.80 20.28 4.46
CA ALA A 115 -16.34 21.66 4.64
C ALA A 115 -16.16 22.40 3.31
N LEU A 116 -15.57 21.74 2.29
CA LEU A 116 -15.45 22.32 0.95
C LEU A 116 -16.80 22.63 0.32
N ALA A 117 -17.78 21.71 0.47
CA ALA A 117 -19.12 21.91 -0.07
C ALA A 117 -19.88 23.04 0.64
N GLU A 118 -19.72 23.15 1.96
CA GLU A 118 -20.30 24.26 2.74
C GLU A 118 -19.67 25.60 2.39
N HIS A 119 -18.35 25.66 2.29
CA HIS A 119 -17.64 26.88 1.92
C HIS A 119 -18.03 27.35 0.50
N ALA A 120 -17.99 26.46 -0.49
CA ALA A 120 -18.38 26.78 -1.86
C ALA A 120 -19.83 27.31 -1.94
N ARG A 121 -20.75 26.68 -1.20
CA ARG A 121 -22.15 27.13 -1.14
C ARG A 121 -22.28 28.52 -0.51
N GLY A 122 -21.60 28.77 0.60
CA GLY A 122 -21.61 30.06 1.28
C GLY A 122 -21.10 31.19 0.37
N GLU A 123 -20.00 30.97 -0.35
CA GLU A 123 -19.44 31.94 -1.30
C GLU A 123 -20.39 32.19 -2.49
N LEU A 124 -21.03 31.14 -3.01
CA LEU A 124 -22.05 31.26 -4.08
C LEU A 124 -23.28 32.06 -3.61
N GLU A 125 -23.78 31.80 -2.41
CA GLU A 125 -24.91 32.53 -1.82
C GLU A 125 -24.56 33.99 -1.53
N ALA A 126 -23.30 34.27 -1.20
CA ALA A 126 -22.78 35.62 -1.04
C ALA A 126 -22.49 36.35 -2.37
N GLY A 127 -22.48 35.63 -3.50
CA GLY A 127 -22.14 36.17 -4.80
C GLY A 127 -20.65 36.56 -4.94
N SER A 128 -19.77 35.89 -4.20
CA SER A 128 -18.32 36.05 -4.31
C SER A 128 -17.75 35.08 -5.36
N ASP A 129 -16.50 35.28 -5.79
CA ASP A 129 -15.78 34.35 -6.68
C ASP A 129 -15.01 33.24 -5.92
N GLY A 130 -15.05 33.23 -4.58
CA GLY A 130 -14.30 32.32 -3.71
C GLY A 130 -14.77 30.85 -3.77
N TRP A 131 -15.88 30.55 -4.43
CA TRP A 131 -16.42 29.20 -4.55
C TRP A 131 -15.66 28.30 -5.53
N GLU A 132 -14.89 28.86 -6.47
CA GLU A 132 -14.31 28.08 -7.56
C GLU A 132 -13.23 27.12 -7.07
N ALA A 133 -12.36 27.57 -6.16
CA ALA A 133 -11.29 26.77 -5.58
C ALA A 133 -11.81 25.51 -4.85
N PRO A 134 -12.71 25.61 -3.85
CA PRO A 134 -13.26 24.43 -3.18
C PRO A 134 -14.06 23.53 -4.13
N TRP A 135 -14.72 24.10 -5.14
CA TRP A 135 -15.43 23.32 -6.17
C TRP A 135 -14.47 22.49 -7.04
N ARG A 136 -13.36 23.06 -7.53
CA ARG A 136 -12.34 22.31 -8.28
C ARG A 136 -11.65 21.25 -7.41
N LEU A 137 -11.38 21.56 -6.14
CA LEU A 137 -10.78 20.59 -5.23
C LEU A 137 -11.69 19.37 -4.98
N LEU A 138 -13.02 19.55 -4.95
CA LEU A 138 -13.96 18.42 -4.89
C LEU A 138 -13.86 17.49 -6.11
N TYR A 139 -13.63 18.03 -7.31
CA TYR A 139 -13.33 17.19 -8.50
C TYR A 139 -12.04 16.40 -8.31
N GLY A 140 -10.97 17.08 -7.87
CA GLY A 140 -9.70 16.45 -7.53
C GLY A 140 -9.86 15.28 -6.57
N ILE A 141 -10.58 15.50 -5.46
CA ILE A 141 -10.86 14.47 -4.45
C ILE A 141 -11.66 13.31 -5.06
N ALA A 142 -12.69 13.59 -5.86
CA ALA A 142 -13.49 12.55 -6.51
C ALA A 142 -12.66 11.64 -7.43
N SER A 143 -11.61 12.18 -8.03
CA SER A 143 -10.73 11.44 -8.93
C SER A 143 -9.71 10.55 -8.21
N VAL A 144 -9.18 11.03 -7.09
CA VAL A 144 -8.12 10.31 -6.35
C VAL A 144 -8.65 9.43 -5.23
N ALA A 145 -9.87 9.66 -4.73
CA ALA A 145 -10.39 8.91 -3.60
C ALA A 145 -10.99 7.56 -4.01
N VAL A 146 -10.99 6.61 -3.07
CA VAL A 146 -11.68 5.32 -3.21
C VAL A 146 -13.18 5.51 -3.44
N PRO A 147 -13.89 4.55 -4.09
CA PRO A 147 -15.25 4.78 -4.59
C PRO A 147 -16.28 5.32 -3.58
N PRO A 148 -16.33 4.88 -2.30
CA PRO A 148 -17.25 5.47 -1.33
C PRO A 148 -16.99 6.96 -1.06
N LEU A 149 -15.71 7.35 -0.96
CA LEU A 149 -15.29 8.72 -0.68
C LEU A 149 -15.46 9.59 -1.93
N ALA A 150 -15.10 9.06 -3.11
CA ALA A 150 -15.36 9.69 -4.39
C ALA A 150 -16.86 9.95 -4.61
N PHE A 151 -17.72 8.99 -4.27
CA PHE A 151 -19.17 9.20 -4.30
C PHE A 151 -19.62 10.33 -3.36
N GLY A 152 -18.98 10.47 -2.18
CA GLY A 152 -19.19 11.59 -1.28
C GLY A 152 -18.89 12.94 -1.94
N ALA A 153 -17.71 13.06 -2.56
CA ALA A 153 -17.28 14.27 -3.28
C ALA A 153 -18.20 14.57 -4.48
N THR A 154 -18.54 13.57 -5.31
CA THR A 154 -19.48 13.74 -6.43
C THR A 154 -20.89 14.12 -5.97
N SER A 155 -21.32 13.65 -4.79
CA SER A 155 -22.60 14.07 -4.21
C SER A 155 -22.57 15.51 -3.72
N ALA A 156 -21.45 15.95 -3.13
CA ALA A 156 -21.21 17.36 -2.80
C ALA A 156 -21.24 18.24 -4.06
N LEU A 157 -20.53 17.87 -5.12
CA LEU A 157 -20.56 18.55 -6.42
C LEU A 157 -21.99 18.68 -6.96
N ARG A 158 -22.75 17.59 -6.97
CA ARG A 158 -24.17 17.60 -7.40
C ARG A 158 -25.04 18.54 -6.58
N SER A 159 -24.75 18.70 -5.28
CA SER A 159 -25.50 19.63 -4.42
C SER A 159 -25.25 21.10 -4.75
N LEU A 160 -24.13 21.43 -5.39
CA LEU A 160 -23.77 22.79 -5.79
C LEU A 160 -24.36 23.18 -7.16
N VAL A 161 -24.76 22.21 -7.99
CA VAL A 161 -25.29 22.45 -9.34
C VAL A 161 -26.36 23.55 -9.41
N PRO A 162 -27.39 23.59 -8.53
CA PRO A 162 -28.42 24.64 -8.59
C PRO A 162 -27.87 26.06 -8.43
N HIS A 163 -26.75 26.22 -7.72
CA HIS A 163 -26.10 27.50 -7.44
C HIS A 163 -25.10 27.90 -8.52
N LEU A 164 -24.58 26.91 -9.26
CA LEU A 164 -23.57 27.10 -10.30
C LEU A 164 -24.15 27.49 -11.67
N LEU A 165 -25.48 27.40 -11.84
CA LEU A 165 -26.17 27.72 -13.09
C LEU A 165 -25.92 29.18 -13.51
N GLY A 166 -25.16 29.36 -14.60
CA GLY A 166 -24.87 30.67 -15.18
C GLY A 166 -23.63 31.38 -14.62
N VAL A 167 -22.91 30.76 -13.68
CA VAL A 167 -21.65 31.31 -13.13
C VAL A 167 -20.45 30.38 -13.29
N ALA A 168 -20.66 29.07 -13.44
CA ALA A 168 -19.57 28.12 -13.59
C ALA A 168 -18.83 28.28 -14.94
N PRO A 169 -17.48 28.27 -14.94
CA PRO A 169 -16.71 28.27 -16.18
C PRO A 169 -16.92 26.96 -16.93
N GLU A 170 -16.95 27.02 -18.26
CA GLU A 170 -16.95 25.83 -19.11
C GLU A 170 -15.55 25.19 -19.10
N LEU A 171 -15.36 24.20 -18.23
CA LEU A 171 -14.13 23.42 -18.12
C LEU A 171 -14.44 21.94 -18.39
N SER A 172 -14.58 21.59 -19.68
CA SER A 172 -14.94 20.22 -20.10
C SER A 172 -13.97 19.14 -19.63
N TRP A 173 -12.75 19.51 -19.24
CA TRP A 173 -11.76 18.59 -18.70
C TRP A 173 -12.03 18.17 -17.25
N LEU A 174 -12.85 18.92 -16.49
CA LEU A 174 -13.24 18.53 -15.12
C LEU A 174 -14.11 17.27 -15.12
N ASP A 175 -15.01 17.13 -16.09
CA ASP A 175 -15.82 15.91 -16.24
C ASP A 175 -14.95 14.72 -16.63
N ALA A 176 -13.97 14.94 -17.51
CA ALA A 176 -13.02 13.89 -17.94
C ALA A 176 -12.22 13.32 -16.76
N LEU A 177 -11.95 14.13 -15.73
CA LEU A 177 -11.26 13.73 -14.50
C LEU A 177 -11.98 12.57 -13.80
N LEU A 178 -13.31 12.62 -13.74
CA LEU A 178 -14.14 11.63 -13.03
C LEU A 178 -14.16 10.25 -13.72
N GLU A 179 -13.69 10.20 -14.97
CA GLU A 179 -13.72 9.04 -15.84
C GLU A 179 -12.32 8.46 -16.12
N ILE A 180 -11.29 8.88 -15.37
CA ILE A 180 -9.97 8.26 -15.48
C ILE A 180 -10.06 6.75 -15.28
N ALA A 181 -9.36 5.99 -16.12
CA ALA A 181 -9.37 4.54 -16.05
C ALA A 181 -8.00 3.94 -16.34
N ALA A 182 -7.72 2.80 -15.71
CA ALA A 182 -6.58 1.99 -16.07
C ALA A 182 -6.76 1.43 -17.49
N THR A 183 -5.72 1.51 -18.31
CA THR A 183 -5.70 0.94 -19.68
C THR A 183 -5.71 -0.59 -19.63
N GLY A 184 -5.24 -1.15 -18.50
CA GLY A 184 -5.00 -2.58 -18.25
C GLY A 184 -3.63 -3.06 -18.70
N GLU A 185 -2.79 -2.19 -19.25
CA GLU A 185 -1.37 -2.47 -19.42
C GLU A 185 -0.66 -2.32 -18.08
N VAL A 186 0.09 -3.36 -17.69
CA VAL A 186 0.79 -3.41 -16.41
C VAL A 186 2.18 -3.99 -16.63
N TRP A 187 3.17 -3.40 -15.99
CA TRP A 187 4.54 -3.87 -15.93
C TRP A 187 4.94 -4.13 -14.48
N LYS A 188 5.88 -5.04 -14.30
CA LYS A 188 6.44 -5.36 -12.99
C LYS A 188 7.96 -5.20 -13.02
N MET A 189 8.51 -4.84 -11.86
CA MET A 189 9.94 -4.86 -11.58
C MET A 189 10.19 -5.53 -10.23
N ARG A 190 11.40 -6.05 -10.03
CA ARG A 190 11.83 -6.68 -8.79
C ARG A 190 13.31 -6.46 -8.59
N ASP A 191 13.70 -6.12 -7.37
CA ASP A 191 15.09 -5.89 -7.03
C ASP A 191 15.89 -7.20 -6.99
N ALA A 192 17.21 -7.10 -6.88
CA ALA A 192 18.08 -8.27 -6.86
C ALA A 192 17.84 -9.20 -5.67
N TYR A 193 17.29 -8.70 -4.56
CA TYR A 193 16.93 -9.53 -3.40
C TYR A 193 15.57 -10.20 -3.55
N GLY A 194 14.66 -9.66 -4.36
CA GLY A 194 13.30 -10.16 -4.50
C GLY A 194 12.34 -9.68 -3.41
N THR A 195 12.71 -8.65 -2.64
CA THR A 195 11.91 -8.12 -1.52
C THR A 195 11.34 -6.73 -1.80
N ARG A 196 11.82 -6.03 -2.82
CA ARG A 196 11.24 -4.77 -3.28
C ARG A 196 10.69 -4.94 -4.69
N LEU A 197 9.44 -4.54 -4.90
CA LEU A 197 8.70 -4.77 -6.13
C LEU A 197 8.15 -3.45 -6.68
N ALA A 198 8.09 -3.32 -8.00
CA ALA A 198 7.32 -2.26 -8.65
C ALA A 198 6.15 -2.87 -9.40
N VAL A 199 4.98 -2.26 -9.30
CA VAL A 199 3.89 -2.45 -10.28
C VAL A 199 3.67 -1.10 -10.95
N ILE A 200 3.76 -1.06 -12.28
CA ILE A 200 3.54 0.14 -13.08
C ILE A 200 2.30 -0.11 -13.92
N ALA A 201 1.26 0.70 -13.78
CA ALA A 201 0.01 0.52 -14.51
C ALA A 201 -0.30 1.74 -15.39
N GLY A 202 -0.75 1.51 -16.62
CA GLY A 202 -1.14 2.58 -17.54
C GLY A 202 -2.52 3.16 -17.22
N PHE A 203 -2.66 4.48 -17.35
CA PHE A 203 -3.89 5.24 -17.13
C PHE A 203 -4.13 6.27 -18.24
N THR A 204 -5.41 6.57 -18.48
CA THR A 204 -5.80 7.62 -19.42
C THR A 204 -7.17 8.18 -19.04
N TYR A 205 -7.41 9.44 -19.41
CA TYR A 205 -8.72 10.06 -19.36
C TYR A 205 -9.51 9.77 -20.66
N PRO A 206 -10.82 10.03 -20.70
CA PRO A 206 -11.65 9.80 -21.89
C PRO A 206 -11.04 10.35 -23.18
N GLY A 207 -11.16 9.59 -24.27
CA GLY A 207 -10.60 9.96 -25.57
C GLY A 207 -9.09 9.77 -25.71
N GLY A 208 -8.42 9.08 -24.77
CA GLY A 208 -6.98 8.92 -24.79
C GLY A 208 -6.23 10.17 -24.35
N LEU A 209 -6.92 11.07 -23.64
CA LEU A 209 -6.34 12.29 -23.14
C LEU A 209 -5.33 11.97 -22.05
N ASP A 210 -4.22 12.71 -22.11
CA ASP A 210 -3.18 12.78 -21.10
C ASP A 210 -2.73 11.40 -20.56
N PRO A 211 -2.19 10.53 -21.44
CA PRO A 211 -1.75 9.19 -21.05
C PRO A 211 -0.63 9.29 -20.02
N SER A 212 -0.71 8.45 -18.99
CA SER A 212 0.27 8.40 -17.91
C SER A 212 0.40 6.98 -17.37
N VAL A 213 1.37 6.77 -16.49
CA VAL A 213 1.48 5.55 -15.71
C VAL A 213 1.50 5.87 -14.22
N PHE A 214 0.99 4.95 -13.40
CA PHE A 214 1.07 5.02 -11.96
C PHE A 214 2.03 3.94 -11.44
N LEU A 215 2.99 4.34 -10.62
CA LEU A 215 3.94 3.47 -9.93
C LEU A 215 3.39 3.12 -8.54
N PHE A 216 3.31 1.82 -8.25
CA PHE A 216 3.22 1.24 -6.92
C PHE A 216 4.59 0.66 -6.55
N ASP A 217 5.30 1.27 -5.63
CA ASP A 217 6.54 0.72 -5.07
C ASP A 217 6.20 -0.05 -3.79
N ILE A 218 6.32 -1.38 -3.85
CA ILE A 218 5.84 -2.30 -2.83
C ILE A 218 7.04 -2.87 -2.07
N ASP A 219 7.01 -2.71 -0.74
CA ASP A 219 7.93 -3.35 0.18
C ASP A 219 7.36 -4.68 0.68
N ALA A 220 8.15 -5.75 0.57
CA ALA A 220 7.83 -7.08 1.06
C ALA A 220 8.90 -7.61 2.04
N CYS A 221 9.63 -6.71 2.68
CA CYS A 221 10.63 -7.03 3.70
C CYS A 221 9.99 -7.43 5.05
N GLY A 222 8.87 -6.82 5.41
CA GLY A 222 8.08 -7.14 6.59
C GLY A 222 6.60 -7.29 6.23
N VAL A 223 5.75 -6.45 6.83
CA VAL A 223 4.36 -6.29 6.37
C VAL A 223 4.39 -5.73 4.95
N VAL A 224 3.56 -6.29 4.06
CA VAL A 224 3.51 -5.85 2.67
C VAL A 224 2.85 -4.48 2.58
N THR A 225 3.60 -3.45 2.18
CA THR A 225 3.10 -2.06 2.13
C THR A 225 3.50 -1.34 0.84
N ILE A 226 2.81 -0.24 0.55
CA ILE A 226 3.21 0.71 -0.49
C ILE A 226 4.19 1.70 0.12
N ALA A 227 5.46 1.57 -0.19
CA ALA A 227 6.51 2.39 0.38
C ALA A 227 6.75 3.70 -0.39
N ASN A 228 6.47 3.73 -1.69
CA ASN A 228 6.38 4.95 -2.51
C ASN A 228 5.30 4.78 -3.58
N ALA A 229 4.81 5.89 -4.12
CA ALA A 229 3.90 5.86 -5.26
C ALA A 229 3.93 7.18 -6.05
N GLY A 230 3.52 7.14 -7.32
CA GLY A 230 3.52 8.36 -8.12
C GLY A 230 3.00 8.21 -9.54
N VAL A 231 2.63 9.34 -10.12
CA VAL A 231 2.24 9.47 -11.53
C VAL A 231 3.48 9.85 -12.35
N HIS A 232 3.66 9.22 -13.49
CA HIS A 232 4.75 9.47 -14.43
C HIS A 232 4.22 9.55 -15.87
N ASP A 233 4.98 10.20 -16.76
CA ASP A 233 4.57 10.29 -18.17
C ASP A 233 4.60 8.93 -18.86
N ASP A 234 5.56 8.08 -18.50
CA ASP A 234 5.76 6.77 -19.13
C ASP A 234 6.42 5.75 -18.19
N VAL A 235 6.47 4.49 -18.67
CA VAL A 235 7.05 3.35 -17.95
C VAL A 235 8.54 3.56 -17.66
N ALA A 236 9.28 4.25 -18.54
CA ALA A 236 10.71 4.45 -18.36
C ALA A 236 11.00 5.45 -17.23
N GLN A 237 10.21 6.52 -17.12
CA GLN A 237 10.27 7.46 -16.00
C GLN A 237 9.88 6.79 -14.68
N ALA A 238 8.79 6.01 -14.67
CA ALA A 238 8.35 5.26 -13.49
C ALA A 238 9.42 4.24 -13.04
N ALA A 239 9.99 3.48 -13.97
CA ALA A 239 11.07 2.55 -13.70
C ALA A 239 12.32 3.28 -13.16
N ALA A 240 12.68 4.43 -13.73
CA ALA A 240 13.80 5.22 -13.25
C ALA A 240 13.56 5.80 -11.85
N ALA A 241 12.34 6.20 -11.52
CA ALA A 241 11.96 6.64 -10.18
C ALA A 241 12.06 5.46 -9.19
N TRP A 242 11.48 4.32 -9.53
CA TRP A 242 11.53 3.12 -8.69
C TRP A 242 12.97 2.65 -8.39
N ARG A 243 13.86 2.61 -9.39
CA ARG A 243 15.27 2.26 -9.18
C ARG A 243 15.98 3.22 -8.22
N ARG A 244 15.59 4.51 -8.21
CA ARG A 244 16.14 5.49 -7.25
C ARG A 244 15.67 5.19 -5.83
N TYR A 245 14.40 4.83 -5.65
CA TYR A 245 13.86 4.46 -4.34
C TYR A 245 14.43 3.13 -3.83
N ALA A 246 14.47 2.10 -4.69
CA ALA A 246 14.94 0.77 -4.33
C ALA A 246 16.47 0.65 -4.19
N GLY A 247 17.24 1.60 -4.74
CA GLY A 247 18.69 1.70 -4.56
C GLY A 247 19.51 0.73 -5.42
N GLU A 248 20.74 0.45 -4.96
CA GLU A 248 21.71 -0.40 -5.69
C GLU A 248 21.15 -1.76 -6.15
N PRO A 249 20.37 -2.50 -5.35
CA PRO A 249 19.80 -3.80 -5.76
C PRO A 249 18.87 -3.71 -6.98
N ALA A 250 18.35 -2.53 -7.31
CA ALA A 250 17.46 -2.31 -8.45
C ALA A 250 18.16 -1.78 -9.70
N ALA A 251 19.44 -1.37 -9.63
CA ALA A 251 20.09 -0.55 -10.65
C ALA A 251 20.05 -1.14 -12.09
N GLY A 252 20.12 -2.46 -12.24
CA GLY A 252 20.13 -3.15 -13.53
C GLY A 252 18.80 -3.82 -13.93
N THR A 253 17.73 -3.56 -13.20
CA THR A 253 16.45 -4.24 -13.40
C THR A 253 15.62 -3.54 -14.46
N GLU A 254 14.98 -4.26 -15.38
CA GLU A 254 14.11 -3.67 -16.41
C GLU A 254 12.65 -4.06 -16.17
N PRO A 255 11.67 -3.20 -16.52
CA PRO A 255 10.26 -3.55 -16.44
C PRO A 255 9.91 -4.65 -17.44
N TRP A 256 9.15 -5.66 -17.00
CA TRP A 256 8.57 -6.65 -17.88
C TRP A 256 7.04 -6.56 -17.88
N PRO A 257 6.38 -6.80 -19.03
CA PRO A 257 4.93 -6.78 -19.10
C PRO A 257 4.33 -7.94 -18.29
N VAL A 258 3.28 -7.65 -17.54
CA VAL A 258 2.52 -8.65 -16.79
C VAL A 258 1.46 -9.26 -17.68
N THR A 259 1.54 -10.57 -17.90
CA THR A 259 0.61 -11.32 -18.75
C THR A 259 -0.41 -12.15 -17.97
N THR A 260 -0.16 -12.38 -16.68
CA THR A 260 -0.97 -13.23 -15.80
C THR A 260 -1.36 -12.47 -14.54
N ALA A 261 -2.62 -12.59 -14.14
CA ALA A 261 -3.14 -11.90 -12.96
C ALA A 261 -2.44 -12.36 -11.66
N ASP A 262 -1.99 -13.62 -11.62
CA ASP A 262 -1.26 -14.20 -10.50
C ASP A 262 0.07 -13.47 -10.19
N ASP A 263 0.64 -12.73 -11.14
CA ASP A 263 1.85 -11.94 -10.92
C ASP A 263 1.56 -10.68 -10.09
N LEU A 264 0.29 -10.31 -9.93
CA LEU A 264 -0.18 -9.11 -9.21
C LEU A 264 -0.66 -9.42 -7.78
N VAL A 265 -0.33 -10.60 -7.23
CA VAL A 265 -0.59 -10.90 -5.81
C VAL A 265 0.01 -9.83 -4.90
N CYS A 266 1.20 -9.32 -5.19
CA CYS A 266 1.81 -8.23 -4.42
C CYS A 266 0.91 -6.99 -4.31
N LEU A 267 0.25 -6.57 -5.39
CA LEU A 267 -0.66 -5.42 -5.38
C LEU A 267 -1.89 -5.68 -4.51
N VAL A 268 -2.46 -6.89 -4.60
CA VAL A 268 -3.61 -7.29 -3.77
C VAL A 268 -3.27 -7.34 -2.29
N GLN A 269 -2.02 -7.67 -1.95
CA GLN A 269 -1.53 -7.74 -0.58
C GLN A 269 -1.06 -6.40 -0.02
N ALA A 270 -0.63 -5.47 -0.89
CA ALA A 270 -0.32 -4.10 -0.50
C ALA A 270 -1.60 -3.27 -0.26
N ASP A 271 -2.74 -3.65 -0.86
CA ASP A 271 -4.07 -3.02 -0.72
C ASP A 271 -4.77 -3.36 0.62
N GLN A 272 -4.03 -3.56 1.71
CA GLN A 272 -4.62 -3.97 2.98
C GLN A 272 -5.28 -2.81 3.73
N ASP A 273 -6.51 -3.07 4.20
CA ASP A 273 -7.42 -2.17 4.94
C ASP A 273 -6.89 -1.67 6.30
N GLU A 274 -5.77 -2.22 6.75
CA GLU A 274 -5.03 -1.83 7.95
C GLU A 274 -3.64 -1.37 7.49
N MET A 275 -3.57 -0.34 6.64
CA MET A 275 -2.37 0.51 6.58
C MET A 275 -2.27 1.19 7.95
N GLU A 276 -1.76 0.45 8.92
CA GLU A 276 -1.29 1.01 10.17
C GLU A 276 -0.19 1.99 9.79
N VAL A 277 -0.34 3.21 10.30
CA VAL A 277 0.66 4.25 10.09
C VAL A 277 1.77 3.96 11.09
N ASP A 278 2.95 3.66 10.59
CA ASP A 278 4.13 3.31 11.37
C ASP A 278 4.97 4.57 11.71
N GLY A 279 4.70 5.70 11.05
CA GLY A 279 5.35 6.98 11.34
C GLY A 279 6.55 7.29 10.46
N ASP A 280 6.96 6.35 9.62
CA ASP A 280 8.13 6.41 8.75
C ASP A 280 7.78 6.38 7.26
N GLU A 281 6.51 6.54 6.92
CA GLU A 281 6.06 6.59 5.53
C GLU A 281 6.77 7.69 4.75
N SER A 282 7.08 7.40 3.48
CA SER A 282 7.64 8.42 2.60
C SER A 282 6.63 9.52 2.31
N ASP A 283 7.14 10.74 2.04
CA ASP A 283 6.32 11.85 1.57
C ASP A 283 5.50 11.45 0.32
N SER A 284 6.11 10.67 -0.57
CA SER A 284 5.49 10.15 -1.79
C SER A 284 4.34 9.18 -1.50
N ALA A 285 4.48 8.29 -0.52
CA ALA A 285 3.41 7.40 -0.08
C ALA A 285 2.23 8.19 0.51
N LEU A 286 2.52 9.20 1.35
CA LEU A 286 1.49 10.02 1.99
C LEU A 286 0.79 10.97 1.01
N ASP A 287 1.50 11.59 0.07
CA ASP A 287 0.91 12.34 -1.06
C ASP A 287 -0.02 11.46 -1.89
N ASN A 288 0.31 10.19 -2.03
CA ASN A 288 -0.46 9.26 -2.84
C ASN A 288 -1.38 8.35 -2.02
N TRP A 289 -1.61 8.62 -0.74
CA TRP A 289 -2.35 7.70 0.15
C TRP A 289 -3.72 7.30 -0.42
N PHE A 290 -4.55 8.28 -0.76
CA PHE A 290 -5.87 8.02 -1.36
C PHE A 290 -5.75 7.54 -2.81
N ARG A 291 -4.86 8.19 -3.58
CA ARG A 291 -4.67 7.94 -5.01
C ARG A 291 -4.21 6.51 -5.28
N ALA A 292 -3.26 5.98 -4.52
CA ALA A 292 -2.76 4.62 -4.66
C ALA A 292 -3.87 3.59 -4.44
N LEU A 293 -4.67 3.74 -3.36
CA LEU A 293 -5.83 2.87 -3.11
C LEU A 293 -6.83 2.92 -4.27
N ARG A 294 -7.15 4.12 -4.77
CA ARG A 294 -8.03 4.28 -5.94
C ARG A 294 -7.46 3.61 -7.18
N ARG A 295 -6.18 3.83 -7.49
CA ARG A 295 -5.52 3.26 -8.66
C ARG A 295 -5.43 1.74 -8.59
N GLY A 296 -5.26 1.17 -7.39
CA GLY A 296 -5.32 -0.28 -7.18
C GLY A 296 -6.67 -0.86 -7.58
N ILE A 297 -7.76 -0.21 -7.17
CA ILE A 297 -9.14 -0.57 -7.56
C ILE A 297 -9.33 -0.43 -9.07
N ASP A 298 -8.88 0.67 -9.67
CA ASP A 298 -9.01 0.90 -11.12
C ASP A 298 -8.27 -0.20 -11.93
N VAL A 299 -7.09 -0.64 -11.48
CA VAL A 299 -6.34 -1.76 -12.06
C VAL A 299 -7.14 -3.05 -11.92
N ALA A 300 -7.67 -3.34 -10.73
CA ALA A 300 -8.48 -4.54 -10.49
C ALA A 300 -9.70 -4.60 -11.42
N ASP A 301 -10.39 -3.48 -11.61
CA ASP A 301 -11.55 -3.37 -12.49
C ASP A 301 -11.18 -3.50 -13.97
N ALA A 302 -10.03 -2.98 -14.40
CA ALA A 302 -9.53 -3.17 -15.77
C ALA A 302 -9.22 -4.65 -16.07
N TRP A 303 -8.56 -5.35 -15.15
CA TRP A 303 -8.25 -6.79 -15.28
C TRP A 303 -9.51 -7.65 -15.26
N LYS A 304 -10.47 -7.33 -14.39
CA LYS A 304 -11.77 -7.97 -14.35
C LYS A 304 -12.55 -7.81 -15.66
N ARG A 305 -12.58 -6.60 -16.25
CA ARG A 305 -13.24 -6.35 -17.55
C ARG A 305 -12.63 -7.14 -18.71
N ARG A 306 -11.34 -7.50 -18.61
CA ARG A 306 -10.63 -8.36 -19.58
C ARG A 306 -10.88 -9.87 -19.39
N GLY A 307 -11.63 -10.27 -18.36
CA GLY A 307 -11.94 -11.67 -18.08
C GLY A 307 -10.87 -12.40 -17.25
N THR A 308 -9.86 -11.68 -16.75
CA THR A 308 -8.78 -12.21 -15.92
C THR A 308 -8.71 -11.39 -14.63
N PRO A 309 -9.67 -11.54 -13.69
CA PRO A 309 -9.66 -10.76 -12.46
C PRO A 309 -8.38 -11.00 -11.66
N LEU A 310 -7.99 -10.01 -10.84
CA LEU A 310 -6.88 -10.17 -9.91
C LEU A 310 -7.14 -11.35 -8.94
N PRO A 311 -6.08 -11.99 -8.41
CA PRO A 311 -6.20 -13.05 -7.43
C PRO A 311 -7.04 -12.61 -6.24
N ALA A 312 -7.85 -13.53 -5.71
CA ALA A 312 -8.57 -13.25 -4.49
C ALA A 312 -7.57 -13.02 -3.35
N TRP A 313 -7.87 -12.02 -2.52
CA TRP A 313 -7.12 -11.79 -1.30
C TRP A 313 -7.11 -13.04 -0.42
N LYS A 314 -5.94 -13.37 0.12
CA LYS A 314 -5.73 -14.45 1.10
C LYS A 314 -4.83 -13.93 2.20
N SER A 315 -5.09 -14.34 3.44
CA SER A 315 -4.18 -14.06 4.54
C SER A 315 -2.80 -14.63 4.21
N LEU A 316 -1.75 -13.81 4.35
CA LEU A 316 -0.37 -14.30 4.33
C LEU A 316 0.03 -14.92 5.68
N TYR A 317 -0.83 -14.81 6.70
CA TYR A 317 -0.57 -15.29 8.05
C TYR A 317 -1.30 -16.60 8.34
N GLY A 318 -0.61 -17.52 9.00
CA GLY A 318 -1.16 -18.74 9.61
C GLY A 318 -1.39 -19.93 8.68
N ASP A 319 -1.20 -19.76 7.36
CA ASP A 319 -1.49 -20.79 6.35
C ASP A 319 -0.22 -21.38 5.68
N ALA A 320 0.98 -20.85 5.99
CA ALA A 320 2.22 -21.36 5.44
C ALA A 320 2.64 -22.68 6.09
N ASP A 321 2.97 -23.68 5.28
CA ASP A 321 3.57 -24.95 5.72
C ASP A 321 5.11 -24.82 5.72
N PRO A 322 5.76 -24.81 6.91
CA PRO A 322 7.21 -24.68 6.98
C PRO A 322 7.96 -25.97 6.64
N GLU A 323 7.31 -27.15 6.66
CA GLU A 323 7.98 -28.45 6.57
C GLU A 323 8.88 -28.60 5.32
N PRO A 324 8.44 -28.23 4.10
CA PRO A 324 9.29 -28.31 2.91
C PRO A 324 10.53 -27.41 3.00
N THR A 325 10.38 -26.23 3.61
CA THR A 325 11.44 -25.23 3.79
C THR A 325 12.47 -25.74 4.81
N VAL A 326 12.01 -26.29 5.93
CA VAL A 326 12.86 -26.89 6.96
C VAL A 326 13.67 -28.06 6.39
N ALA A 327 13.04 -28.94 5.61
CA ALA A 327 13.71 -30.08 4.99
C ALA A 327 14.80 -29.65 4.00
N ALA A 328 14.51 -28.65 3.17
CA ALA A 328 15.46 -28.08 2.21
C ALA A 328 16.65 -27.40 2.92
N PHE A 329 16.38 -26.58 3.94
CA PHE A 329 17.41 -25.93 4.73
C PHE A 329 18.29 -26.96 5.48
N THR A 330 17.68 -27.96 6.12
CA THR A 330 18.38 -29.04 6.82
C THR A 330 19.35 -29.79 5.90
N THR A 331 18.91 -30.09 4.68
CA THR A 331 19.75 -30.76 3.67
C THR A 331 20.95 -29.89 3.31
N TRP A 332 20.72 -28.60 3.04
CA TRP A 332 21.77 -27.63 2.73
C TRP A 332 22.76 -27.46 3.89
N TYR A 333 22.25 -27.29 5.11
CA TYR A 333 23.05 -27.08 6.31
C TYR A 333 23.92 -28.31 6.61
N THR A 334 23.35 -29.51 6.52
CA THR A 334 24.09 -30.77 6.72
C THR A 334 25.20 -30.94 5.68
N ALA A 335 24.93 -30.61 4.41
CA ALA A 335 25.94 -30.69 3.37
C ALA A 335 27.13 -29.73 3.60
N ARG A 336 26.88 -28.58 4.24
CA ARG A 336 27.88 -27.54 4.50
C ARG A 336 28.65 -27.75 5.81
N HIS A 337 27.96 -28.18 6.87
CA HIS A 337 28.53 -28.27 8.23
C HIS A 337 28.81 -29.71 8.68
N GLY A 338 28.31 -30.71 7.96
CA GLY A 338 28.51 -32.14 8.27
C GLY A 338 27.55 -32.72 9.31
N GLU A 339 26.72 -31.89 9.94
CA GLU A 339 25.69 -32.26 10.91
C GLU A 339 24.39 -31.48 10.65
N PRO A 340 23.22 -32.05 10.98
CA PRO A 340 21.95 -31.34 10.84
C PRO A 340 21.82 -30.23 11.91
N PRO A 341 21.09 -29.15 11.62
CA PRO A 341 20.74 -28.15 12.63
C PRO A 341 19.73 -28.73 13.63
N ASP A 342 19.51 -28.04 14.75
CA ASP A 342 18.38 -28.35 15.62
C ASP A 342 17.05 -28.16 14.86
N VAL A 343 16.19 -29.18 14.91
CA VAL A 343 14.96 -29.23 14.11
C VAL A 343 13.92 -28.23 14.63
N GLU A 344 13.82 -28.05 15.94
CA GLU A 344 12.87 -27.11 16.54
C GLU A 344 13.29 -25.66 16.24
N ALA A 345 14.58 -25.37 16.27
CA ALA A 345 15.13 -24.07 15.89
C ALA A 345 14.94 -23.75 14.40
N ALA A 346 15.16 -24.72 13.52
CA ALA A 346 14.93 -24.56 12.08
C ALA A 346 13.44 -24.39 11.75
N ASP A 347 12.55 -25.15 12.42
CA ASP A 347 11.09 -24.99 12.28
C ASP A 347 10.60 -23.62 12.76
N LEU A 348 11.13 -23.14 13.88
CA LEU A 348 10.81 -21.80 14.40
C LEU A 348 11.22 -20.70 13.40
N LEU A 349 12.44 -20.76 12.86
CA LEU A 349 12.90 -19.81 11.85
C LEU A 349 12.03 -19.86 10.59
N ALA A 350 11.73 -21.07 10.08
CA ALA A 350 10.92 -21.24 8.88
C ALA A 350 9.50 -20.71 9.07
N GLY A 351 8.87 -21.02 10.21
CA GLY A 351 7.53 -20.57 10.55
C GLY A 351 7.44 -19.06 10.56
N GLU A 352 8.33 -18.39 11.30
CA GLU A 352 8.33 -16.93 11.40
C GLU A 352 8.70 -16.27 10.07
N TRP A 353 9.70 -16.80 9.33
CA TRP A 353 10.13 -16.26 8.04
C TRP A 353 9.05 -16.28 6.95
N LEU A 354 8.19 -17.31 6.97
CA LEU A 354 7.12 -17.50 6.00
C LEU A 354 5.81 -16.81 6.40
N ASP A 355 5.58 -16.57 7.70
CA ASP A 355 4.37 -15.90 8.18
C ASP A 355 4.35 -14.44 7.71
N GLY A 356 3.28 -14.04 7.02
CA GLY A 356 3.17 -12.69 6.43
C GLY A 356 3.96 -12.47 5.14
N CYS A 357 4.67 -13.49 4.63
CA CYS A 357 5.54 -13.37 3.46
C CYS A 357 4.78 -13.51 2.13
N LEU A 358 5.09 -12.65 1.14
CA LEU A 358 4.65 -12.89 -0.24
C LEU A 358 5.27 -14.18 -0.79
N PRO A 359 4.50 -15.04 -1.49
CA PRO A 359 5.02 -16.27 -2.07
C PRO A 359 6.23 -16.06 -2.98
N GLU A 360 6.29 -14.94 -3.70
CA GLU A 360 7.38 -14.58 -4.59
C GLU A 360 8.63 -14.01 -3.88
N ALA A 361 8.48 -13.58 -2.63
CA ALA A 361 9.55 -13.06 -1.79
C ALA A 361 10.04 -14.08 -0.74
N ARG A 362 9.59 -15.34 -0.82
CA ARG A 362 9.88 -16.37 0.20
C ARG A 362 11.36 -16.63 0.47
N HIS A 363 12.21 -16.47 -0.55
CA HIS A 363 13.67 -16.58 -0.43
C HIS A 363 14.37 -15.21 -0.45
N GLY A 364 13.59 -14.13 -0.52
CA GLY A 364 14.15 -12.79 -0.53
C GLY A 364 14.73 -12.46 0.84
N ALA A 365 16.01 -12.12 0.88
CA ALA A 365 16.73 -11.85 2.10
C ALA A 365 17.56 -10.58 1.96
N SER A 366 16.88 -9.43 1.77
CA SER A 366 17.56 -8.13 1.78
C SER A 366 18.04 -7.76 3.19
N PRO A 367 19.05 -6.90 3.34
CA PRO A 367 19.47 -6.38 4.65
C PRO A 367 18.32 -5.75 5.45
N HIS A 368 17.35 -5.14 4.76
CA HIS A 368 16.16 -4.55 5.39
C HIS A 368 15.23 -5.62 5.96
N ARG A 369 14.88 -6.66 5.20
CA ARG A 369 14.13 -7.83 5.69
C ARG A 369 14.83 -8.55 6.84
N VAL A 370 16.15 -8.68 6.75
CA VAL A 370 16.96 -9.27 7.81
C VAL A 370 16.84 -8.46 9.11
N ARG A 371 16.90 -7.12 9.03
CA ARG A 371 16.69 -6.24 10.20
C ARG A 371 15.29 -6.37 10.78
N TYR A 372 14.25 -6.42 9.95
CA TYR A 372 12.87 -6.68 10.39
C TYR A 372 12.78 -7.98 11.21
N PHE A 373 13.28 -9.09 10.67
CA PHE A 373 13.22 -10.38 11.38
C PHE A 373 14.05 -10.39 12.66
N ARG A 374 15.14 -9.63 12.74
CA ARG A 374 15.89 -9.48 13.99
C ARG A 374 15.11 -8.78 15.08
N GLU A 375 14.34 -7.76 14.74
CA GLU A 375 13.45 -7.11 15.69
C GLU A 375 12.39 -8.09 16.20
N VAL A 376 11.72 -8.80 15.29
CA VAL A 376 10.75 -9.86 15.63
C VAL A 376 11.39 -10.92 16.55
N MET A 377 12.61 -11.36 16.25
CA MET A 377 13.37 -12.30 17.07
C MET A 377 13.83 -11.71 18.42
N GLY A 378 13.91 -10.39 18.53
CA GLY A 378 14.20 -9.65 19.77
C GLY A 378 13.13 -9.89 20.83
N ASP A 379 11.87 -10.03 20.40
CA ASP A 379 10.71 -10.25 21.27
C ASP A 379 10.53 -11.71 21.73
N TRP A 380 11.34 -12.63 21.21
CA TRP A 380 11.28 -14.03 21.60
C TRP A 380 11.67 -14.23 23.08
N THR A 381 10.97 -15.14 23.74
CA THR A 381 11.32 -15.54 25.11
C THR A 381 12.70 -16.18 25.12
N THR A 382 13.51 -15.89 26.14
CA THR A 382 14.83 -16.50 26.28
C THR A 382 14.70 -17.97 26.72
N ASP A 383 14.84 -18.88 25.76
CA ASP A 383 14.92 -20.32 25.97
C ASP A 383 15.96 -20.96 25.02
N PRO A 384 16.32 -22.25 25.20
CA PRO A 384 17.33 -22.88 24.34
C PRO A 384 16.97 -22.88 22.85
N VAL A 385 15.70 -23.12 22.48
CA VAL A 385 15.29 -23.22 21.07
C VAL A 385 15.42 -21.87 20.37
N THR A 386 15.00 -20.80 21.02
CA THR A 386 15.13 -19.43 20.50
C THR A 386 16.58 -18.96 20.43
N ALA A 387 17.44 -19.40 21.34
CA ALA A 387 18.89 -19.15 21.28
C ALA A 387 19.55 -19.88 20.10
N ASP A 388 19.20 -21.15 19.89
CA ASP A 388 19.71 -21.95 18.79
C ASP A 388 19.21 -21.39 17.44
N ALA A 389 17.94 -20.99 17.34
CA ALA A 389 17.39 -20.33 16.17
C ALA A 389 18.11 -18.99 15.85
N LYS A 390 18.42 -18.18 16.87
CA LYS A 390 19.24 -16.96 16.69
C LYS A 390 20.63 -17.28 16.15
N SER A 391 21.24 -18.39 16.59
CA SER A 391 22.56 -18.82 16.11
C SER A 391 22.55 -19.32 14.66
N LEU A 392 21.45 -19.94 14.22
CA LEU A 392 21.26 -20.43 12.84
C LEU A 392 20.95 -19.31 11.84
N PHE A 393 20.54 -18.13 12.31
CA PHE A 393 20.01 -17.08 11.45
C PHE A 393 20.96 -16.61 10.33
N PRO A 394 22.27 -16.38 10.54
CA PRO A 394 23.19 -16.02 9.45
C PRO A 394 23.25 -17.07 8.33
N ASP A 395 23.23 -18.36 8.68
CA ASP A 395 23.21 -19.45 7.71
C ASP A 395 21.85 -19.59 7.02
N TRP A 396 20.75 -19.31 7.72
CA TRP A 396 19.42 -19.19 7.13
C TRP A 396 19.36 -18.09 6.07
N ILE A 397 19.94 -16.93 6.34
CA ILE A 397 20.03 -15.81 5.38
C ILE A 397 20.87 -16.20 4.17
N ARG A 398 22.03 -16.79 4.39
CA ARG A 398 22.90 -17.27 3.31
C ARG A 398 22.18 -18.26 2.41
N TRP A 399 21.52 -19.26 3.01
CA TRP A 399 20.73 -20.24 2.27
C TRP A 399 19.65 -19.59 1.41
N ASN A 400 18.88 -18.64 1.95
CA ASN A 400 17.86 -17.93 1.18
C ASN A 400 18.44 -17.11 0.03
N CYS A 401 19.55 -16.39 0.25
CA CYS A 401 20.26 -15.69 -0.83
C CYS A 401 20.71 -16.64 -1.95
N GLU A 402 21.24 -17.82 -1.60
CA GLU A 402 21.63 -18.86 -2.57
C GLU A 402 20.40 -19.39 -3.34
N GLN A 403 19.27 -19.64 -2.67
CA GLN A 403 18.03 -20.06 -3.34
C GLN A 403 17.47 -18.99 -4.28
N ALA A 404 17.63 -17.72 -3.94
CA ALA A 404 17.19 -16.59 -4.76
C ALA A 404 18.17 -16.22 -5.88
N GLY A 405 19.37 -16.83 -5.93
CA GLY A 405 20.40 -16.51 -6.91
C GLY A 405 21.04 -15.14 -6.72
N VAL A 406 21.05 -14.63 -5.47
CA VAL A 406 21.64 -13.34 -5.11
C VAL A 406 23.17 -13.42 -5.21
N SER A 407 23.80 -12.39 -5.78
CA SER A 407 25.26 -12.33 -5.94
C SER A 407 26.00 -12.37 -4.59
N ASP A 408 27.22 -12.94 -4.56
CA ASP A 408 28.05 -13.04 -3.35
C ASP A 408 28.19 -11.73 -2.57
N ARG A 409 28.35 -10.61 -3.29
CA ARG A 409 28.45 -9.28 -2.66
C ARG A 409 27.17 -8.91 -1.89
N LEU A 410 26.01 -9.06 -2.53
CA LEU A 410 24.72 -8.76 -1.92
C LEU A 410 24.38 -9.75 -0.79
N THR A 411 24.75 -11.03 -0.95
CA THR A 411 24.65 -12.06 0.09
C THR A 411 25.48 -11.69 1.32
N ALA A 412 26.72 -11.21 1.12
CA ALA A 412 27.57 -10.78 2.22
C ALA A 412 26.95 -9.61 3.01
N MET A 413 26.27 -8.68 2.34
CA MET A 413 25.57 -7.58 3.00
C MET A 413 24.41 -8.07 3.87
N SER A 414 23.60 -9.01 3.37
CA SER A 414 22.49 -9.59 4.13
C SER A 414 22.95 -10.40 5.33
N VAL A 415 24.03 -11.19 5.17
CA VAL A 415 24.64 -11.94 6.28
C VAL A 415 25.23 -10.99 7.32
N ALA A 416 25.89 -9.91 6.91
CA ALA A 416 26.39 -8.90 7.84
C ALA A 416 25.25 -8.24 8.64
N ALA A 417 24.09 -8.00 8.02
CA ALA A 417 22.90 -7.52 8.74
C ALA A 417 22.38 -8.53 9.77
N ALA A 418 22.53 -9.84 9.52
CA ALA A 418 22.17 -10.90 10.47
C ALA A 418 23.15 -10.95 11.67
N GLU A 419 24.42 -10.62 11.45
CA GLU A 419 25.49 -10.65 12.45
C GLU A 419 25.66 -9.35 13.27
N ALA A 420 25.10 -8.23 12.81
CA ALA A 420 25.17 -6.92 13.47
C ALA A 420 24.59 -6.91 14.90
N GLN A 421 24.57 -5.77 15.60
CA GLN A 421 23.75 -5.62 16.81
C GLN A 421 22.30 -5.26 16.42
N SER A 422 21.33 -5.61 17.27
CA SER A 422 19.92 -5.26 16.99
C SER A 422 19.76 -3.74 17.07
N VAL A 423 19.18 -3.15 16.03
CA VAL A 423 18.76 -1.75 15.97
C VAL A 423 17.26 -1.76 15.69
N GLN A 424 16.53 -0.74 16.16
CA GLN A 424 15.13 -0.57 15.84
C GLN A 424 14.93 -0.51 14.32
N PHE A 425 13.99 -1.29 13.83
CA PHE A 425 13.60 -1.36 12.43
C PHE A 425 12.65 -0.21 12.10
N HIS A 426 12.88 0.38 10.94
CA HIS A 426 12.00 1.36 10.32
C HIS A 426 11.70 0.86 8.92
N GLN A 427 10.42 0.82 8.57
CA GLN A 427 9.93 0.61 7.21
C GLN A 427 9.86 1.96 6.50
N ASP A 428 10.91 2.77 6.64
CA ASP A 428 11.00 4.01 5.90
C ASP A 428 11.08 3.69 4.40
N GLY A 429 10.51 4.54 3.55
CA GLY A 429 10.53 4.35 2.09
C GLY A 429 11.94 4.36 1.47
N SER A 430 12.99 4.36 2.30
CA SER A 430 14.39 4.24 1.93
C SER A 430 14.78 2.78 1.67
N ALA A 431 15.87 2.61 0.93
CA ALA A 431 16.18 1.37 0.22
C ALA A 431 16.46 0.17 1.14
N CYS A 432 16.44 -1.02 0.53
CA CYS A 432 17.15 -2.24 0.96
C CYS A 432 18.69 -2.08 1.00
N ALA A 433 19.19 -0.85 1.03
CA ALA A 433 20.59 -0.46 1.10
C ALA A 433 21.09 -0.52 2.57
N PRO A 434 22.41 -0.62 2.79
CA PRO A 434 23.01 -0.91 4.09
C PRO A 434 22.84 0.20 5.12
#